data_AF-A0A920MWG9-F1
#
_entry.id   AF-A0A920MWG9-F1
#
_cell.length_a   1.000
_cell.length_b   1.000
_cell.length_c   1.000
_cell.angle_alpha   90.00
_cell.angle_beta   90.00
_cell.angle_gamma   90.00
#
_symmetry.space_group_name_H-M   'P 1'
#
loop_
_entity.id
_entity.type
_entity.pdbx_description
1 polymer ?
#
loop_
_entity_poly.entity_id
_entity_poly.type
_entity_poly.pdbx_seq_one_letter_code
_entity_poly.pdbx_strand_id
1 'polypeptide(L)' 'MLQELLIMSKVGPSPQWLTDYLKSVGQKSINNLVDISNFMLLEIGHPTHIFDLDKLSEPTIEVKWAKKGEKICCS' A
#
# COMPACT_ATOMS: atom_id res chain seq x y z
N MET A 1 -11.13 9.58 5.49
CA MET A 1 -10.20 8.43 5.59
C MET A 1 -8.81 9.01 5.73
N LEU A 2 -8.20 8.89 6.91
CA LEU A 2 -6.80 9.24 7.08
C LEU A 2 -6.00 8.13 6.41
N GLN A 3 -5.42 8.40 5.25
CA GLN A 3 -4.46 7.49 4.63
C GLN A 3 -3.14 7.70 5.35
N GLU A 4 -2.73 6.75 6.18
CA GLU A 4 -1.38 6.76 6.75
C GLU A 4 -0.38 6.37 5.66
N LEU A 5 0.64 7.20 5.47
CA LEU A 5 1.68 7.04 4.46
C LEU A 5 2.84 6.23 5.04
N LEU A 6 3.16 5.10 4.42
CA LEU A 6 4.33 4.32 4.78
C LEU A 6 5.46 4.56 3.77
N ILE A 7 6.59 5.10 4.22
CA ILE A 7 7.80 5.29 3.41
C ILE A 7 8.74 4.13 3.71
N MET A 8 9.01 3.29 2.71
CA MET A 8 9.93 2.15 2.87
C MET A 8 11.02 2.17 1.80
N SER A 9 12.26 1.92 2.22
CA SER A 9 13.46 2.12 1.40
C SER A 9 13.79 0.95 0.45
N LYS A 10 13.24 -0.25 0.64
CA LYS A 10 13.61 -1.42 -0.17
C LYS A 10 12.48 -2.43 -0.36
N VAL A 11 12.19 -2.72 -1.63
CA VAL A 11 11.29 -3.80 -2.04
C VAL A 11 12.05 -5.13 -2.05
N GLY A 12 11.43 -6.17 -1.50
CA GLY A 12 11.99 -7.52 -1.45
C GLY A 12 10.95 -8.58 -1.09
N PRO A 13 11.36 -9.85 -0.99
CA PRO A 13 10.47 -10.90 -0.52
C PRO A 13 10.07 -10.65 0.94
N SER A 14 8.84 -11.04 1.27
CA SER A 14 8.33 -10.99 2.64
C SER A 14 9.03 -12.03 3.52
N PRO A 15 9.21 -11.73 4.82
CA PRO A 15 9.62 -12.74 5.78
C PRO A 15 8.68 -13.94 5.76
N GLN A 16 9.21 -15.13 6.11
CA GLN A 16 8.45 -16.38 6.07
C GLN A 16 7.18 -16.32 6.91
N TRP A 17 7.26 -15.77 8.13
CA TRP A 17 6.11 -15.62 9.04
C TRP A 17 4.97 -14.81 8.43
N LEU A 18 5.29 -13.73 7.69
CA LEU A 18 4.31 -12.86 7.08
C LEU A 18 3.64 -13.56 5.89
N THR A 19 4.46 -14.27 5.11
CA THR A 19 3.98 -15.11 4.02
C THR A 19 3.03 -16.19 4.50
N ASP A 20 3.36 -16.85 5.61
CA ASP A 20 2.55 -17.94 6.19
C ASP A 20 1.26 -17.40 6.81
N TYR A 21 1.32 -16.25 7.49
CA TYR A 21 0.13 -15.55 7.96
C TYR A 21 -0.81 -15.24 6.78
N LEU A 22 -0.32 -14.60 5.73
CA LEU A 22 -1.14 -14.23 4.56
C LEU A 22 -1.75 -15.45 3.89
N LYS A 23 -0.99 -16.54 3.75
CA LYS A 23 -1.53 -17.81 3.22
C LYS A 23 -2.64 -18.38 4.11
N SER A 24 -2.50 -18.29 5.43
CA SER A 24 -3.51 -18.81 6.37
C SER A 24 -4.87 -18.11 6.24
N VAL A 25 -4.87 -16.84 5.83
CA VAL A 25 -6.06 -16.02 5.57
C VAL A 25 -6.45 -15.98 4.09
N GLY A 26 -5.88 -16.86 3.26
CA GLY A 26 -6.20 -16.99 1.83
C GLY A 26 -5.63 -15.89 0.93
N GLN A 27 -4.71 -15.07 1.44
CA GLN A 27 -4.03 -14.02 0.68
C GLN A 27 -2.73 -14.52 0.04
N LYS A 28 -2.47 -14.08 -1.19
CA LYS A 28 -1.22 -14.36 -1.89
C LYS A 28 -0.17 -13.31 -1.52
N SER A 29 0.99 -13.77 -1.06
CA SER A 29 2.17 -12.91 -0.85
C SER A 29 2.70 -12.40 -2.20
N ILE A 30 3.01 -11.10 -2.26
CA ILE A 30 3.51 -10.42 -3.46
C ILE A 30 4.92 -9.86 -3.21
N ASN A 31 5.06 -8.98 -2.22
CA ASN A 31 6.34 -8.42 -1.77
C ASN A 31 6.16 -7.86 -0.35
N ASN A 32 7.27 -7.55 0.32
CA ASN A 32 7.28 -7.06 1.69
C ASN A 32 6.41 -5.81 1.93
N LEU A 33 6.30 -4.91 0.95
CA LEU A 33 5.52 -3.68 1.06
C LEU A 33 4.01 -3.95 0.96
N VAL A 34 3.60 -4.68 -0.08
CA VAL A 34 2.19 -5.04 -0.28
C VAL A 34 1.71 -5.93 0.86
N ASP A 35 2.54 -6.87 1.28
CA ASP A 35 2.20 -7.83 2.31
C ASP A 35 2.06 -7.17 3.69
N ILE A 36 2.89 -6.17 4.04
CA ILE A 36 2.72 -5.45 5.30
C ILE A 36 1.46 -4.58 5.28
N SER A 37 1.11 -3.96 4.15
CA SER A 37 -0.15 -3.20 4.05
C SER A 37 -1.38 -4.10 4.22
N ASN A 38 -1.33 -5.31 3.65
CA ASN A 38 -2.38 -6.31 3.83
C ASN A 38 -2.44 -6.82 5.26
N PHE A 39 -1.29 -7.02 5.91
CA PHE A 39 -1.22 -7.40 7.31
C PHE A 39 -1.81 -6.34 8.24
N MET A 40 -1.47 -5.06 8.05
CA MET A 40 -2.04 -3.95 8.83
C MET A 40 -3.57 -3.90 8.67
N LEU A 41 -4.07 -4.12 7.45
CA LEU A 41 -5.50 -4.18 7.19
C LEU A 41 -6.16 -5.37 7.91
N LEU A 42 -5.58 -6.56 7.84
CA LEU A 42 -6.21 -7.79 8.34
C LEU A 42 -6.11 -7.93 9.86
N GLU A 43 -4.98 -7.53 10.45
CA GLU A 43 -4.73 -7.67 11.88
C GLU A 43 -5.27 -6.47 12.68
N ILE A 44 -5.05 -5.24 12.19
CA ILE A 44 -5.35 -4.00 12.93
C ILE A 44 -6.65 -3.35 12.41
N GLY A 45 -7.15 -3.76 11.25
CA GLY A 45 -8.32 -3.14 10.63
C GLY A 45 -8.03 -1.75 10.05
N HIS A 46 -6.75 -1.39 9.88
CA HIS A 46 -6.34 -0.06 9.39
C HIS A 46 -5.85 -0.13 7.94
N PRO A 47 -6.61 0.40 6.97
CA PRO A 47 -6.19 0.40 5.57
C PRO A 47 -5.04 1.38 5.35
N THR A 48 -3.94 0.89 4.78
CA THR A 48 -2.76 1.70 4.43
C THR A 48 -2.55 1.69 2.92
N HIS A 49 -1.82 2.69 2.41
CA HIS A 49 -1.41 2.71 1.01
C HIS A 49 0.05 3.14 0.88
N ILE A 50 0.74 2.54 -0.08
CA ILE A 50 2.18 2.75 -0.30
C ILE A 50 2.34 3.40 -1.66
N PHE A 51 2.98 4.58 -1.67
CA PHE A 51 3.29 5.31 -2.88
C PHE A 51 4.79 5.20 -3.19
N ASP A 52 5.09 5.07 -4.47
CA ASP A 52 6.46 5.14 -4.99
C ASP A 52 6.80 6.63 -5.20
N LEU A 53 7.71 7.16 -4.37
CA LEU A 53 8.09 8.57 -4.41
C LEU A 53 8.72 8.95 -5.75
N ASP A 54 9.44 8.03 -6.40
CA ASP A 54 10.10 8.29 -7.69
C ASP A 54 9.09 8.43 -8.83
N LYS A 55 7.85 7.94 -8.64
CA LYS A 55 6.76 8.08 -9.60
C LYS A 55 5.90 9.32 -9.37
N LEU A 56 6.07 10.01 -8.26
CA LEU A 56 5.34 11.24 -7.99
C LEU A 56 6.00 12.41 -8.73
N SER A 57 5.20 13.24 -9.41
CA SER A 57 5.72 14.45 -10.06
C SER A 57 6.24 15.48 -9.05
N GLU A 58 5.68 15.46 -7.84
CA GLU A 58 6.08 16.29 -6.72
C GLU A 58 6.06 15.44 -5.43
N PRO A 59 6.95 15.68 -4.45
CA PRO A 59 6.98 14.95 -3.18
C PRO A 59 5.85 15.38 -2.22
N THR A 60 4.68 15.69 -2.77
CA THR A 60 3.52 16.22 -2.06
C THR A 60 2.30 15.41 -2.44
N ILE A 61 1.53 14.99 -1.43
CA ILE A 61 0.26 14.29 -1.63
C ILE A 61 -0.86 15.23 -1.20
N GLU A 62 -1.68 15.65 -2.18
CA GLU A 62 -2.84 16.50 -1.94
C GLU A 62 -4.12 15.66 -1.98
N VAL A 63 -4.83 15.61 -0.85
CA VAL A 63 -6.14 14.93 -0.77
C VAL A 63 -7.25 15.95 -1.06
N LYS A 64 -7.88 15.82 -2.22
CA LYS A 64 -8.98 16.71 -2.65
C LYS A 64 -10.11 15.95 -3.32
N TRP A 65 -11.26 16.61 -3.43
CA TRP A 65 -12.38 16.10 -4.21
C TRP A 65 -12.08 16.14 -5.70
N ALA A 66 -12.43 15.06 -6.41
CA ALA A 66 -12.32 15.00 -7.85
C ALA A 66 -13.26 16.02 -8.52
N LYS A 67 -12.78 16.67 -9.59
CA LYS A 67 -13.57 17.60 -10.39
C LYS A 67 -14.37 16.84 -11.45
N LYS A 68 -15.49 17.42 -11.89
CA LYS A 68 -16.33 16.84 -12.95
C LYS A 68 -15.52 16.66 -14.23
N GLY A 69 -15.41 15.41 -14.71
CA GLY A 69 -14.67 15.05 -15.93
C GLY A 69 -13.19 14.75 -15.71
N GLU A 70 -12.70 14.79 -14.48
CA GLU A 70 -11.35 14.37 -14.13
C GLU A 70 -11.20 12.85 -14.32
N LYS A 71 -10.10 12.44 -14.96
CA LYS A 71 -9.81 11.03 -15.23
C LYS A 71 -8.70 10.55 -14.31
N ILE A 72 -8.94 9.44 -13.64
CA ILE A 72 -7.90 8.69 -12.95
C ILE A 72 -7.35 7.70 -13.98
N CYS A 73 -6.18 8.00 -14.55
CA CYS A 73 -5.46 7.04 -15.38
C CYS A 73 -4.49 6.28 -14.49
N CYS A 74 -4.66 4.96 -14.39
CA CYS A 74 -3.64 4.08 -13.85
C CYS A 74 -2.55 3.95 -14.92
N SER A 75 -1.40 4.59 -14.72
CA SER A 75 -0.18 4.41 -15.53
C SER A 75 0.68 3.28 -14.97
#